data_AF-A0A953M8J8-F1
#
_entry.id   AF-A0A953M8J8-F1
#
_cell.length_a   1.000
_cell.length_b   1.000
_cell.length_c   1.000
_cell.angle_alpha   90.00
_cell.angle_beta   90.00
_cell.angle_gamma   90.00
#
_symmetry.space_group_name_H-M   'P 1'
#
loop_
_entity.id
_entity.type
_entity.pdbx_description
1 polymer ?
#
loop_
_entity_poly.entity_id
_entity_poly.type
_entity_poly.pdbx_seq_one_letter_code
_entity_poly.pdbx_strand_id
1 'polypeptide(L)' 'MTHTALRKALEELKGQRTATFVFNHILGETNTLAIANAMLVPEEADGLIKLTDGKSIFVIDADRVAYIRLGTQ' A
#
# COMPACT_ATOMS: atom_id res chain seq x y z
N MET A 1 -10.08 2.56 7.01
CA MET A 1 -8.89 2.61 7.91
C MET A 1 -8.35 4.03 7.88
N THR A 2 -7.84 4.60 8.97
CA THR A 2 -7.35 5.99 8.91
C THR A 2 -6.02 6.09 8.15
N HIS A 3 -5.79 7.24 7.51
CA HIS A 3 -4.56 7.52 6.77
C HIS A 3 -3.29 7.30 7.62
N THR A 4 -3.27 7.83 8.85
CA THR A 4 -2.15 7.68 9.78
C THR A 4 -1.92 6.22 10.20
N ALA A 5 -3.00 5.46 10.47
CA ALA A 5 -2.87 4.05 10.83
C ALA A 5 -2.32 3.22 9.67
N LEU A 6 -2.79 3.50 8.44
CA LEU A 6 -2.29 2.87 7.23
C LEU A 6 -0.81 3.17 7.01
N ARG A 7 -0.40 4.44 7.03
CA ARG A 7 1.00 4.83 6.85
C ARG A 7 1.90 4.13 7.87
N LYS A 8 1.50 4.12 9.14
CA LYS A 8 2.24 3.43 10.22
C LYS A 8 2.40 1.94 9.97
N ALA A 9 1.35 1.26 9.50
CA ALA A 9 1.42 -0.17 9.17
C ALA A 9 2.39 -0.46 8.00
N LEU A 10 2.59 0.50 7.10
CA LEU A 10 3.45 0.35 5.93
C LEU A 10 4.93 0.73 6.19
N GLU A 11 5.28 1.29 7.35
CA GLU A 11 6.66 1.71 7.68
C GLU A 11 7.67 0.55 7.69
N GLU A 12 7.20 -0.69 7.88
CA GLU A 12 8.04 -1.88 7.80
C GLU A 12 8.42 -2.29 6.36
N LEU A 13 7.76 -1.70 5.35
CA LEU A 13 8.03 -1.98 3.95
C LEU A 13 9.31 -1.26 3.50
N LYS A 14 10.40 -2.04 3.48
CA LYS A 14 11.76 -1.60 3.10
C LYS A 14 12.33 -2.39 1.92
N GLY A 15 11.48 -2.78 0.97
CA GLY A 15 11.91 -3.41 -0.29
C GLY A 15 12.04 -4.92 -0.25
N GLN A 16 11.63 -5.56 0.84
CA GLN A 16 11.84 -7.00 1.08
C GLN A 16 10.55 -7.81 1.08
N ARG A 17 9.40 -7.14 1.24
CA ARG A 17 8.09 -7.78 1.40
C ARG A 17 7.19 -7.37 0.26
N THR A 18 6.32 -8.30 -0.15
CA THR A 18 5.20 -7.98 -1.03
C THR A 18 4.06 -7.41 -0.18
N ALA A 19 3.54 -6.25 -0.57
CA ALA A 19 2.31 -5.71 -0.01
C ALA A 19 1.16 -6.02 -0.97
N THR A 20 0.11 -6.69 -0.47
CA THR A 20 -1.11 -6.96 -1.24
C THR A 20 -2.26 -6.16 -0.63
N PHE A 21 -2.79 -5.21 -1.39
CA PHE A 21 -3.95 -4.40 -1.04
C PHE A 21 -5.20 -5.05 -1.60
N VAL A 22 -6.27 -5.04 -0.80
CA VAL A 22 -7.61 -5.37 -1.27
C VAL A 22 -8.51 -4.18 -1.05
N PHE A 23 -9.17 -3.74 -2.12
CA PHE A 23 -10.02 -2.56 -2.11
C PHE A 23 -11.49 -2.94 -1.92
N ASN A 24 -12.21 -2.13 -1.14
CA ASN A 24 -13.66 -2.21 -1.01
C ASN A 24 -14.33 -1.60 -2.25
N HIS A 25 -15.63 -1.88 -2.42
CA HIS A 25 -16.48 -1.28 -3.46
C HIS A 25 -16.03 -1.51 -4.93
N ILE A 26 -15.06 -2.39 -5.17
CA ILE A 26 -14.70 -2.90 -6.50
C ILE A 26 -15.17 -4.35 -6.59
N LEU A 27 -16.04 -4.64 -7.56
CA LEU A 27 -16.58 -5.98 -7.80
C LEU A 27 -15.68 -6.74 -8.79
N GLY A 28 -15.39 -8.02 -8.50
CA GLY A 28 -14.60 -8.91 -9.36
C GLY A 28 -13.11 -9.03 -8.97
N GLU A 29 -12.34 -9.75 -9.78
CA GLU A 29 -10.94 -10.12 -9.51
C GLU A 29 -9.94 -8.94 -9.55
N THR A 30 -10.39 -7.77 -10.02
CA THR A 30 -9.58 -6.55 -10.14
C THR A 30 -9.52 -5.71 -8.86
N ASN A 31 -10.06 -6.22 -7.74
CA ASN A 31 -10.05 -5.52 -6.47
C ASN A 31 -8.74 -5.67 -5.67
N THR A 32 -7.72 -6.32 -6.24
CA THR A 32 -6.43 -6.54 -5.58
C THR A 32 -5.28 -5.84 -6.29
N LEU A 33 -4.33 -5.32 -5.51
CA LEU A 33 -3.07 -4.78 -6.00
C LEU A 33 -1.91 -5.41 -5.23
N ALA A 34 -1.04 -6.12 -5.93
CA ALA A 34 0.19 -6.67 -5.36
C ALA A 34 1.39 -5.83 -5.79
N ILE A 35 2.14 -5.32 -4.81
CA ILE A 35 3.38 -4.56 -5.02
C ILE A 35 4.52 -5.40 -4.48
N ALA A 36 5.33 -5.97 -5.38
CA ALA A 36 6.53 -6.70 -5.02
C ALA A 36 7.62 -5.75 -4.54
N ASN A 37 8.47 -6.20 -3.60
CA ASN A 37 9.55 -5.39 -3.02
C ASN A 37 9.07 -4.00 -2.59
N ALA A 38 7.90 -3.95 -1.93
CA ALA A 38 7.24 -2.70 -1.63
C ALA A 38 8.09 -1.86 -0.66
N MET A 39 8.17 -0.57 -0.95
CA MET A 39 8.82 0.46 -0.13
C MET A 39 7.87 1.62 0.10
N LEU A 40 7.70 2.02 1.36
CA LEU A 40 6.98 3.24 1.68
C LEU A 40 7.79 4.46 1.24
N VAL A 41 7.19 5.31 0.41
CA VAL A 41 7.76 6.60 0.06
C VAL A 41 7.62 7.54 1.27
N PRO A 42 8.66 8.34 1.59
CA PRO A 42 8.58 9.36 2.63
C PRO A 42 7.35 10.26 2.47
N GLU A 43 6.89 10.85 3.57
CA GLU A 43 5.78 11.80 3.51
C GLU A 43 6.19 13.02 2.69
N GLU A 44 5.33 13.39 1.74
CA GLU A 44 5.49 14.53 0.85
C GLU A 44 4.40 15.58 1.13
N ALA A 45 4.54 16.78 0.56
CA ALA A 45 3.64 17.90 0.83
C ALA A 45 2.17 17.66 0.46
N ASP A 46 1.88 16.71 -0.43
CA ASP A 46 0.51 16.34 -0.80
C ASP A 46 -0.20 15.45 0.23
N GLY A 47 0.55 14.96 1.24
CA GLY A 47 0.02 14.12 2.30
C GLY A 47 -0.51 12.78 1.82
N LEU A 48 -0.14 12.30 0.63
CA LEU A 48 -0.62 11.03 0.09
C LEU A 48 0.22 9.84 0.60
N ILE A 49 -0.39 8.65 0.65
CA ILE A 49 0.36 7.39 0.83
C ILE A 49 0.82 6.89 -0.52
N LYS A 50 2.15 6.78 -0.66
CA LYS A 50 2.81 6.33 -1.88
C LYS A 50 3.71 5.15 -1.56
N LEU A 51 3.64 4.13 -2.40
CA LEU A 51 4.52 2.97 -2.37
C LEU A 51 5.29 2.89 -3.67
N THR A 52 6.45 2.24 -3.64
CA THR A 52 7.21 1.95 -4.84
C THR A 52 7.77 0.53 -4.81
N ASP A 53 7.90 -0.07 -5.99
CA ASP A 53 8.62 -1.32 -6.25
C ASP A 53 10.03 -1.06 -6.86
N GLY A 54 10.45 0.22 -6.91
CA GLY A 54 11.65 0.68 -7.59
C GLY A 54 11.48 0.96 -9.09
N LYS A 55 10.29 0.70 -9.66
CA LYS A 55 9.97 0.95 -11.08
C LYS A 55 8.78 1.89 -11.26
N SER A 56 7.81 1.81 -10.35
CA SER A 56 6.58 2.58 -10.39
C SER A 56 6.29 3.22 -9.02
N ILE A 57 5.49 4.27 -9.03
CA ILE A 57 4.89 4.85 -7.82
C ILE A 57 3.41 4.49 -7.81
N PHE A 58 2.96 3.92 -6.70
CA PHE A 58 1.58 3.53 -6.45
C PHE A 58 1.00 4.46 -5.39
N VAL A 59 -0.04 5.20 -5.73
CA VAL A 59 -0.75 6.09 -4.80
C VAL A 59 -1.95 5.34 -4.23
N ILE A 60 -2.06 5.26 -2.91
CA ILE A 60 -3.06 4.43 -2.22
C ILE A 60 -4.10 5.32 -1.53
N ASP A 61 -5.37 5.12 -1.91
CA ASP A 61 -6.53 5.69 -1.21
C ASP A 61 -6.84 4.87 0.05
N ALA A 62 -6.52 5.43 1.22
CA ALA A 62 -6.69 4.77 2.52
C ALA A 62 -8.15 4.42 2.86
N ASP A 63 -9.10 5.21 2.36
CA ASP A 63 -10.53 5.04 2.65
C ASP A 63 -11.12 3.84 1.90
N ARG A 64 -10.48 3.45 0.80
CA ARG A 64 -10.90 2.31 -0.02
C ARG A 64 -10.21 1.00 0.32
N VAL A 65 -9.20 1.00 1.18
CA VAL A 65 -8.52 -0.25 1.57
C VAL A 65 -9.39 -1.02 2.57
N ALA A 66 -9.80 -2.22 2.17
CA ALA A 66 -10.50 -3.16 3.04
C ALA A 66 -9.52 -3.84 4.01
N TYR A 67 -8.43 -4.39 3.47
CA TYR A 67 -7.33 -4.93 4.25
C TYR A 67 -6.04 -4.95 3.44
N ILE A 68 -4.93 -5.23 4.13
CA ILE A 68 -3.62 -5.41 3.52
C ILE A 68 -3.03 -6.71 4.04
N ARG A 69 -2.44 -7.49 3.14
CA ARG A 69 -1.57 -8.60 3.49
C ARG A 69 -0.13 -8.17 3.26
N LEU A 70 0.67 -8.16 4.33
CA LEU A 70 2.12 -7.97 4.26
C LEU A 70 2.76 -9.35 4.25
N GLY A 71 3.56 -9.65 3.23
CA GLY A 71 4.25 -10.94 3.14
C GLY A 71 5.23 -11.15 4.29
N THR A 72 5.33 -12.37 4.79
CA THR A 72 6.39 -12.76 5.73
C THR A 72 7.69 -13.00 4.97
N GLN A 73 8.82 -12.70 5.62
CA GLN A 73 10.16 -13.06 5.11
C GLN A 73 10.44 -14.54 5.34
#